data_AF-A0A6G7ZC55-F1
#
_entry.id   AF-A0A6G7ZC55-F1
#
_cell.length_a   1.000
_cell.length_b   1.000
_cell.length_c   1.000
_cell.angle_alpha   90.00
_cell.angle_beta   90.00
_cell.angle_gamma   90.00
#
_symmetry.space_group_name_H-M   'P 1'
#
loop_
_entity.id
_entity.type
_entity.pdbx_description
1 polymer ?
#
loop_
_entity_poly.entity_id
_entity_poly.type
_entity_poly.pdbx_seq_one_letter_code
_entity_poly.pdbx_strand_id
1 'polypeptide(L)'
;MFKRNTRKKLNYTRDGFIKLDVRHLIDWDEPTGDGCIVSDMITKEGWKVGYMFRDEPNPDYPDSGWRFLKGDESNEYMSHASNHHVFKLNTVCNYDQDIIPYLTAPVGTHLIRTENDLFIVDDEQSGIVMSLQDR
;
A
#
# COMPACT_ATOMS: atom_id res chain seq x y z
N MET A 1 -25.58 -1.07 -23.96
CA MET A 1 -25.66 -2.38 -23.27
C MET A 1 -24.64 -2.35 -22.14
N PHE A 2 -25.05 -1.99 -20.93
CA PHE A 2 -24.14 -1.91 -19.79
C PHE A 2 -23.84 -3.32 -19.31
N LYS A 3 -22.61 -3.80 -19.49
CA LYS A 3 -22.16 -5.05 -18.85
C LYS A 3 -22.20 -4.79 -17.34
N ARG A 4 -23.15 -5.42 -16.65
CA ARG A 4 -23.13 -5.52 -15.18
C ARG A 4 -21.79 -6.13 -14.80
N ASN A 5 -20.87 -5.31 -14.30
CA ASN A 5 -19.60 -5.78 -13.79
C ASN A 5 -19.89 -6.46 -12.45
N THR A 6 -20.12 -7.79 -12.48
CA THR A 6 -20.28 -8.58 -11.26
C THR A 6 -18.93 -8.60 -10.56
N ARG A 7 -18.73 -7.72 -9.57
CA ARG A 7 -17.57 -7.78 -8.67
C ARG A 7 -17.42 -9.22 -8.19
N LYS A 8 -16.26 -9.85 -8.44
CA LYS A 8 -15.93 -11.13 -7.80
C LYS A 8 -16.08 -10.94 -6.29
N LYS A 9 -16.72 -11.91 -5.63
CA LYS A 9 -16.87 -11.89 -4.18
C LYS A 9 -15.48 -12.03 -3.55
N LEU A 10 -15.00 -10.98 -2.90
CA LEU A 10 -13.74 -11.03 -2.16
C LEU A 10 -13.86 -12.04 -1.01
N ASN A 11 -12.80 -12.82 -0.81
CA ASN A 11 -12.66 -13.69 0.35
C ASN A 11 -11.84 -12.96 1.40
N TYR A 12 -12.19 -13.17 2.66
CA TYR A 12 -11.57 -12.47 3.78
C TYR A 12 -11.00 -13.46 4.80
N THR A 13 -9.96 -13.03 5.53
CA THR A 13 -9.48 -13.70 6.74
C THR A 13 -10.48 -13.50 7.89
N ARG A 14 -10.27 -14.18 9.02
CA ARG A 14 -11.08 -13.97 10.22
C ARG A 14 -10.99 -12.53 10.74
N ASP A 15 -9.85 -11.89 10.54
CA ASP A 15 -9.57 -10.52 10.98
C ASP A 15 -10.01 -9.46 9.95
N GLY A 16 -10.72 -9.88 8.89
CA GLY A 16 -11.31 -8.97 7.90
C GLY A 16 -10.35 -8.51 6.80
N PHE A 17 -9.13 -9.04 6.73
CA PHE A 17 -8.22 -8.75 5.62
C PHE A 17 -8.64 -9.49 4.36
N ILE A 18 -8.53 -8.84 3.21
CA ILE A 18 -8.75 -9.52 1.93
C ILE A 18 -7.70 -10.62 1.81
N LYS A 19 -8.17 -11.84 1.59
CA LYS A 19 -7.32 -13.03 1.49
C LYS A 19 -6.43 -12.93 0.25
N LEU A 20 -5.15 -13.25 0.44
CA LEU A 20 -4.15 -13.33 -0.61
C LEU A 20 -3.71 -14.79 -0.80
N ASP A 21 -3.36 -15.13 -2.03
CA ASP A 21 -2.44 -16.23 -2.31
C ASP A 21 -1.04 -15.62 -2.37
N VAL A 22 -0.35 -15.61 -1.22
CA VAL A 22 0.89 -14.84 -1.04
C VAL A 22 2.01 -15.49 -1.84
N ARG A 23 2.52 -14.75 -2.83
CA ARG A 23 3.71 -15.11 -3.62
C ARG A 23 4.93 -14.38 -3.06
N HIS A 24 6.10 -14.97 -3.29
CA HIS A 24 7.38 -14.31 -3.03
C HIS A 24 7.72 -13.44 -4.24
N LEU A 25 7.59 -12.12 -4.10
CA LEU A 25 7.70 -11.16 -5.20
C LEU A 25 8.97 -10.31 -5.13
N ILE A 26 9.56 -10.18 -3.94
CA ILE A 26 10.75 -9.36 -3.70
C ILE A 26 11.72 -10.07 -2.78
N ASP A 27 13.01 -9.81 -2.96
CA ASP A 27 14.08 -10.11 -2.01
C ASP A 27 14.49 -8.78 -1.36
N TRP A 28 13.99 -8.51 -0.15
CA TRP A 28 14.35 -7.29 0.59
C TRP A 28 15.71 -7.48 1.27
N ASP A 29 16.72 -6.74 0.83
CA ASP A 29 18.12 -6.88 1.27
C ASP A 29 18.71 -5.60 1.89
N GLU A 30 17.88 -4.57 2.11
CA GLU A 30 18.34 -3.37 2.81
C GLU A 30 18.64 -3.66 4.30
N PRO A 31 19.55 -2.88 4.94
CA PRO A 31 19.89 -3.07 6.36
C PRO A 31 18.73 -2.87 7.33
N THR A 32 17.64 -2.23 6.89
CA THR A 32 16.43 -1.98 7.67
C THR A 32 15.55 -3.24 7.71
N GLY A 33 14.53 -3.27 8.58
CA GLY A 33 13.57 -4.37 8.54
C GLY A 33 12.65 -4.32 7.31
N ASP A 34 11.83 -5.37 7.15
CA ASP A 34 10.89 -5.56 6.03
C ASP A 34 9.45 -5.17 6.38
N GLY A 35 9.21 -4.61 7.57
CA GLY A 35 7.90 -4.18 8.05
C GLY A 35 7.51 -2.80 7.53
N CYS A 36 6.23 -2.61 7.26
CA CYS A 36 5.66 -1.35 6.77
C CYS A 36 4.25 -1.14 7.33
N ILE A 37 3.80 0.11 7.41
CA ILE A 37 2.43 0.44 7.84
C ILE A 37 1.54 0.54 6.60
N VAL A 38 0.36 -0.07 6.67
CA VAL A 38 -0.58 -0.14 5.55
C VAL A 38 -1.98 0.19 6.03
N SER A 39 -2.67 1.08 5.31
CA SER A 39 -4.07 1.43 5.52
C SER A 39 -5.02 0.26 5.26
N ASP A 40 -6.09 0.15 6.05
CA ASP A 40 -7.18 -0.80 5.83
C ASP A 40 -7.94 -0.53 4.53
N MET A 41 -7.88 0.70 4.00
CA MET A 41 -8.38 1.00 2.65
C MET A 41 -7.77 0.06 1.61
N ILE A 42 -6.49 -0.30 1.77
CA ILE A 42 -5.80 -1.24 0.89
C ILE A 42 -6.15 -2.68 1.27
N THR A 43 -5.99 -3.02 2.54
CA THR A 43 -5.97 -4.44 2.97
C THR A 43 -7.36 -5.04 3.22
N LYS A 44 -8.37 -4.21 3.51
CA LYS A 44 -9.76 -4.63 3.79
C LYS A 44 -10.75 -4.12 2.75
N GLU A 45 -10.58 -2.90 2.23
CA GLU A 45 -11.52 -2.33 1.25
C GLU A 45 -11.14 -2.60 -0.22
N GLY A 46 -9.87 -2.94 -0.47
CA GLY A 46 -9.42 -3.40 -1.80
C GLY A 46 -9.01 -2.29 -2.74
N TRP A 47 -8.65 -1.12 -2.21
CA TRP A 47 -8.01 -0.06 -2.98
C TRP A 47 -6.54 -0.37 -3.26
N LYS A 48 -6.03 0.09 -4.40
CA LYS A 48 -4.58 0.14 -4.65
C LYS A 48 -3.94 1.22 -3.76
N VAL A 49 -2.63 1.12 -3.58
CA VAL A 49 -1.79 2.17 -3.00
C VAL A 49 -1.86 3.38 -3.92
N GLY A 50 -2.47 4.47 -3.48
CA GLY A 50 -2.47 5.73 -4.23
C GLY A 50 -1.43 6.72 -3.74
N TYR A 51 -0.97 6.57 -2.49
CA TYR A 51 0.09 7.39 -1.91
C TYR A 51 0.99 6.54 -1.04
N MET A 52 2.30 6.74 -1.17
CA MET A 52 3.28 6.06 -0.33
C MET A 52 4.44 6.98 0.00
N PHE A 53 4.99 6.81 1.19
CA PHE A 53 6.16 7.57 1.61
C PHE A 53 7.07 6.72 2.48
N ARG A 54 8.35 7.11 2.52
CA ARG A 54 9.37 6.42 3.30
C ARG A 54 9.87 7.35 4.41
N ASP A 55 9.45 7.06 5.63
CA ASP A 55 9.91 7.76 6.84
C ASP A 55 11.20 7.15 7.38
N GLU A 56 11.81 7.80 8.37
CA GLU A 56 12.97 7.25 9.08
C GLU A 56 12.59 5.91 9.75
N PRO A 57 13.25 4.80 9.42
CA PRO A 57 12.94 3.51 10.03
C PRO A 57 13.24 3.52 11.53
N ASN A 58 12.34 2.97 12.33
CA ASN A 58 12.64 2.78 13.76
C ASN A 58 13.62 1.60 13.96
N PRO A 59 14.84 1.83 14.49
CA PRO A 59 15.87 0.79 14.61
C PRO A 59 15.55 -0.29 15.67
N ASP A 60 14.60 -0.04 16.57
CA ASP A 60 14.18 -1.01 17.59
C ASP A 60 13.20 -2.06 17.02
N TYR A 61 12.70 -1.84 15.80
CA TYR A 61 11.73 -2.70 15.14
C TYR A 61 12.22 -3.10 13.74
N PRO A 62 11.67 -4.17 13.14
CA PRO A 62 11.91 -4.46 11.75
C PRO A 62 11.13 -3.48 10.84
N ASP A 63 11.33 -2.18 11.00
CA ASP A 63 10.70 -1.13 10.19
C ASP A 63 11.54 -0.87 8.92
N SER A 64 10.89 -0.79 7.78
CA SER A 64 11.50 -0.40 6.49
C SER A 64 11.46 1.11 6.25
N GLY A 65 10.66 1.83 7.05
CA GLY A 65 10.29 3.23 6.84
C GLY A 65 9.06 3.39 5.95
N TRP A 66 8.66 2.37 5.17
CA TRP A 66 7.55 2.51 4.23
C TRP A 66 6.19 2.60 4.91
N ARG A 67 5.35 3.48 4.35
CA ARG A 67 3.95 3.71 4.71
C ARG A 67 3.13 3.72 3.43
N PHE A 68 2.05 2.95 3.38
CA PHE A 68 1.21 2.77 2.18
C PHE A 68 -0.25 3.14 2.47
N LEU A 69 -0.78 4.06 1.68
CA LEU A 69 -2.10 4.68 1.83
C LEU A 69 -2.86 4.67 0.50
N LYS A 70 -4.18 4.80 0.55
CA LYS A 70 -5.00 5.06 -0.64
C LYS A 70 -4.77 6.48 -1.16
N GLY A 71 -4.49 7.44 -0.27
CA GLY A 71 -4.12 8.80 -0.61
C GLY A 71 -5.17 9.87 -0.30
N ASP A 72 -6.31 9.51 0.28
CA ASP A 72 -7.31 10.47 0.76
C ASP A 72 -7.73 10.22 2.23
N GLU A 73 -6.96 9.40 2.94
CA GLU A 73 -7.19 9.13 4.36
C GLU A 73 -7.18 10.44 5.17
N SER A 74 -8.27 10.71 5.90
CA SER A 74 -8.36 11.89 6.75
C SER A 74 -7.46 11.76 7.98
N ASN A 75 -7.09 12.90 8.58
CA ASN A 75 -6.37 12.92 9.86
C ASN A 75 -7.13 12.17 10.95
N GLU A 76 -8.46 12.29 10.99
CA GLU A 76 -9.31 11.53 11.89
C GLU A 76 -9.15 10.03 11.65
N TYR A 77 -9.23 9.57 10.40
CA TYR A 77 -9.02 8.16 10.05
C TYR A 77 -7.65 7.65 10.49
N MET A 78 -6.59 8.40 10.19
CA MET A 78 -5.20 8.01 10.51
C MET A 78 -4.91 8.02 12.01
N SER A 79 -5.62 8.83 12.80
CA SER A 79 -5.48 8.89 14.26
C SER A 79 -5.92 7.60 14.98
N HIS A 80 -6.69 6.74 14.32
CA HIS A 80 -7.18 5.49 14.89
C HIS A 80 -6.24 4.33 14.53
N ALA A 81 -5.51 3.81 15.52
CA ALA A 81 -4.57 2.70 15.33
C ALA A 81 -5.21 1.39 14.81
N SER A 82 -6.54 1.29 14.83
CA SER A 82 -7.27 0.16 14.26
C SER A 82 -7.46 0.23 12.75
N ASN A 83 -7.10 1.35 12.10
CA ASN A 83 -7.31 1.60 10.68
C ASN A 83 -6.07 1.35 9.82
N HIS A 84 -4.94 1.02 10.46
CA HIS A 84 -3.71 0.66 9.78
C HIS A 84 -2.99 -0.42 10.57
N HIS A 85 -2.21 -1.22 9.86
CA HIS A 85 -1.53 -2.37 10.45
C HIS A 85 -0.14 -2.55 9.85
N VAL A 86 0.70 -3.28 10.58
CA VAL A 86 2.03 -3.63 10.12
C VAL A 86 1.98 -4.90 9.27
N PHE A 87 2.55 -4.81 8.07
CA PHE A 87 2.73 -5.95 7.16
C PHE A 87 4.19 -6.04 6.71
N LYS A 88 4.61 -7.23 6.26
CA LYS A 88 5.85 -7.36 5.48
C LYS A 88 5.68 -6.69 4.13
N LEU A 89 6.73 -6.05 3.61
CA LEU A 89 6.76 -5.43 2.28
C LEU A 89 6.31 -6.41 1.19
N ASN A 90 6.79 -7.66 1.23
CA ASN A 90 6.36 -8.70 0.28
C ASN A 90 4.85 -8.93 0.31
N THR A 91 4.20 -8.84 1.48
CA THR A 91 2.75 -8.98 1.59
C THR A 91 2.03 -7.81 0.90
N VAL A 92 2.52 -6.57 1.06
CA VAL A 92 1.93 -5.39 0.40
C VAL A 92 2.11 -5.46 -1.12
N CYS A 93 3.25 -5.96 -1.60
CA CYS A 93 3.47 -6.23 -3.02
C CYS A 93 2.43 -7.21 -3.62
N ASN A 94 1.83 -8.09 -2.80
CA ASN A 94 0.75 -8.97 -3.24
C ASN A 94 -0.63 -8.30 -3.23
N TYR A 95 -0.82 -7.22 -2.45
CA TYR A 95 -1.99 -6.35 -2.58
C TYR A 95 -1.87 -5.45 -3.82
N ASP A 96 -0.67 -4.97 -4.11
CA ASP A 96 -0.38 -4.02 -5.17
C ASP A 96 1.06 -4.22 -5.69
N GLN A 97 1.18 -4.85 -6.87
CA GLN A 97 2.49 -5.14 -7.47
C GLN A 97 3.15 -3.89 -8.06
N ASP A 98 2.39 -2.82 -8.28
CA ASP A 98 2.85 -1.64 -8.99
C ASP A 98 3.84 -0.83 -8.13
N ILE A 99 3.90 -1.07 -6.81
CA ILE A 99 4.84 -0.41 -5.90
C ILE A 99 6.27 -0.98 -5.97
N ILE A 100 6.44 -2.21 -6.47
CA ILE A 100 7.72 -2.95 -6.41
C ILE A 100 8.90 -2.13 -6.95
N PRO A 101 8.80 -1.44 -8.12
CA PRO A 101 9.92 -0.68 -8.69
C PRO A 101 10.41 0.48 -7.83
N TYR A 102 9.65 0.90 -6.82
CA TYR A 102 9.89 2.11 -6.04
C TYR A 102 10.41 1.84 -4.63
N LEU A 103 10.46 0.57 -4.19
CA LEU A 103 10.75 0.22 -2.79
C LEU A 103 12.17 0.58 -2.34
N THR A 104 13.12 0.72 -3.26
CA THR A 104 14.51 1.14 -2.98
C THR A 104 14.69 2.66 -2.99
N ALA A 105 13.61 3.44 -3.07
CA ALA A 105 13.69 4.89 -2.98
C ALA A 105 14.19 5.32 -1.58
N PRO A 106 14.95 6.43 -1.48
CA PRO A 106 15.57 6.85 -0.23
C PRO A 106 14.52 7.28 0.81
N VAL A 107 14.91 7.26 2.09
CA VAL A 107 14.15 7.90 3.18
C VAL A 107 13.88 9.37 2.84
N GLY A 108 12.68 9.85 3.17
CA GLY A 108 12.17 11.17 2.80
C GLY A 108 11.50 11.19 1.42
N THR A 109 11.34 10.05 0.75
CA THR A 109 10.61 9.97 -0.52
C THR A 109 9.11 9.96 -0.30
N HIS A 110 8.38 10.75 -1.08
CA HIS A 110 6.92 10.79 -1.15
C HIS A 110 6.48 10.57 -2.60
N LEU A 111 5.59 9.62 -2.84
CA LEU A 111 5.16 9.21 -4.17
C LEU A 111 3.64 9.11 -4.27
N ILE A 112 3.09 9.59 -5.37
CA ILE A 112 1.67 9.52 -5.71
C ILE A 112 1.45 8.66 -6.94
N ARG A 113 0.36 7.88 -6.95
CA ARG A 113 -0.07 7.10 -8.12
C ARG A 113 -0.69 8.03 -9.16
N THR A 114 -0.31 7.81 -10.41
CA THR A 114 -0.79 8.53 -11.59
C THR A 114 -1.47 7.58 -12.56
N GLU A 115 -1.86 8.07 -13.74
CA GLU A 115 -2.41 7.24 -14.80
C GLU A 115 -1.44 6.12 -15.20
N ASN A 116 -1.98 5.00 -15.70
CA ASN A 116 -1.22 3.80 -16.08
C ASN A 116 -0.50 3.09 -14.93
N ASP A 117 -0.97 3.26 -13.69
CA ASP A 117 -0.45 2.57 -12.51
C ASP A 117 1.04 2.89 -12.22
N LEU A 118 1.50 4.08 -12.61
CA LEU A 118 2.85 4.59 -12.33
C LEU A 118 2.87 5.53 -11.13
N PHE A 119 4.05 5.72 -10.54
CA PHE A 119 4.26 6.67 -9.45
C PHE A 119 5.24 7.78 -9.84
N ILE A 120 4.93 8.99 -9.38
CA ILE A 120 5.82 10.15 -9.46
C ILE A 120 6.07 10.71 -8.06
N VAL A 121 7.14 11.49 -7.90
CA VAL A 121 7.36 12.28 -6.68
C VAL A 121 6.21 13.25 -6.51
N ASP A 122 5.67 13.32 -5.29
CA ASP A 122 4.61 14.26 -4.96
C ASP A 122 5.12 15.70 -5.11
N ASP A 123 4.52 16.43 -6.06
CA ASP A 123 4.83 17.82 -6.38
C ASP A 123 3.79 18.81 -5.80
N GLU A 124 2.87 18.30 -4.99
CA GLU A 124 1.72 19.00 -4.38
C GLU A 124 0.72 19.60 -5.39
N GLN A 125 0.90 19.36 -6.70
CA GLN A 125 0.05 19.88 -7.78
C GLN A 125 -0.71 18.77 -8.49
N SER A 126 -0.05 17.63 -8.67
CA SER A 126 -0.56 16.45 -9.33
C SER A 126 -1.56 15.71 -8.44
N GLY A 127 -2.67 15.27 -9.04
CA GLY A 127 -3.70 14.53 -8.33
C GLY A 127 -3.39 13.04 -8.19
N ILE A 128 -3.78 12.44 -7.07
CA ILE A 128 -3.68 10.99 -6.85
C ILE A 128 -4.76 10.27 -7.65
N VAL A 129 -4.37 9.29 -8.47
CA VAL A 129 -5.29 8.38 -9.14
C VAL A 129 -5.61 7.21 -8.22
N MET A 130 -6.84 7.18 -7.71
CA MET A 130 -7.34 6.06 -6.90
C MET A 130 -7.99 5.00 -7.77
N SER A 131 -7.55 3.76 -7.63
CA SER A 131 -8.08 2.59 -8.33
C SER A 131 -8.28 1.40 -7.40
N LEU A 132 -9.16 0.48 -7.78
CA LEU A 132 -9.37 -0.78 -7.05
C LEU A 132 -8.37 -1.84 -7.53
N GLN A 133 -8.03 -2.78 -6.66
CA GLN A 133 -7.19 -3.91 -7.00
C GLN A 133 -7.87 -4.82 -8.03
N ASP A 134 -7.09 -5.28 -9.02
CA ASP A 134 -7.56 -6.22 -10.03
C ASP A 134 -7.64 -7.65 -9.45
N ARG A 135 -8.85 -8.15 -9.17
CA ARG A 135 -9.07 -9.47 -8.55
C ARG A 135 -10.17 -10.27 -9.24
#